data_AF-A0A4R8L9H9-F1
#
_entry.id   AF-A0A4R8L9H9-F1
#
_cell.length_a   1.000
_cell.length_b   1.000
_cell.length_c   1.000
_cell.angle_alpha   90.00
_cell.angle_beta   90.00
_cell.angle_gamma   90.00
#
_symmetry.space_group_name_H-M   'P 1'
#
loop_
_entity.id
_entity.type
_entity.pdbx_description
1 polymer ?
#
loop_
_entity_poly.entity_id
_entity_poly.type
_entity_poly.pdbx_seq_one_letter_code
_entity_poly.pdbx_strand_id
1 'polypeptide(L)'
;MVFFVRGQLKWAIAHPAVTCALPATTNPDHMSENIGALRGLLPDDAMRARMVRYVETIPNFERVNDMPWYPGESFHGLVQLRT
;
A
#
# COMPACT_ATOMS: atom_id res chain seq x y z
N MET A 1 4.51 -7.72 7.85
CA MET A 1 4.48 -7.71 6.37
C MET A 1 3.04 -7.89 5.94
N VAL A 2 2.35 -6.80 5.52
CA VAL A 2 0.94 -6.87 5.09
C VAL A 2 0.89 -7.09 3.59
N PHE A 3 0.48 -8.28 3.16
CA PHE A 3 0.49 -8.78 1.78
C PHE A 3 -0.79 -8.43 0.99
N PHE A 4 -1.11 -7.15 0.79
CA PHE A 4 -2.27 -6.77 -0.06
C PHE A 4 -2.00 -5.53 -0.93
N VAL A 5 -1.01 -5.61 -1.83
CA VAL A 5 -0.54 -4.45 -2.62
C VAL A 5 -1.62 -3.89 -3.54
N ARG A 6 -2.38 -4.75 -4.24
CA ARG A 6 -3.48 -4.30 -5.10
C ARG A 6 -4.61 -3.63 -4.31
N GLY A 7 -5.00 -4.23 -3.19
CA GLY A 7 -6.13 -3.76 -2.36
C GLY A 7 -5.86 -2.40 -1.77
N GLN A 8 -4.70 -2.22 -1.13
CA GLN A 8 -4.31 -0.95 -0.52
C GLN A 8 -4.14 0.17 -1.57
N LEU A 9 -3.57 -0.12 -2.74
CA LEU A 9 -3.45 0.87 -3.81
C LEU A 9 -4.83 1.31 -4.34
N LYS A 10 -5.75 0.36 -4.55
CA LYS A 10 -7.14 0.67 -4.93
C LYS A 10 -7.86 1.52 -3.88
N TRP A 11 -7.65 1.25 -2.60
CA TRP A 11 -8.24 2.04 -1.51
C TRP A 11 -7.77 3.50 -1.53
N ALA A 12 -6.48 3.71 -1.82
CA ALA A 12 -5.89 5.05 -1.93
C ALA A 12 -6.41 5.81 -3.15
N ILE A 13 -6.30 5.23 -4.35
CA ILE A 13 -6.70 5.91 -5.60
C ILE A 13 -8.21 6.09 -5.77
N ALA A 14 -9.02 5.40 -4.96
CA ALA A 14 -10.46 5.62 -4.93
C ALA A 14 -10.87 6.93 -4.23
N HIS A 15 -9.97 7.54 -3.46
CA HIS A 15 -10.28 8.81 -2.80
C HIS A 15 -10.24 9.97 -3.81
N PRO A 16 -11.28 10.82 -3.90
CA PRO A 16 -11.37 11.85 -4.95
C PRO A 16 -10.28 12.93 -4.88
N ALA A 17 -9.66 13.12 -3.71
CA ALA A 17 -8.53 14.05 -3.56
C ALA A 17 -7.18 13.49 -4.09
N VAL A 18 -7.10 12.20 -4.42
CA VAL A 18 -5.88 11.60 -4.98
C VAL A 18 -5.87 11.81 -6.49
N THR A 19 -4.94 12.64 -6.97
CA THR A 19 -4.81 12.97 -8.40
C THR A 19 -3.76 12.13 -9.12
N CYS A 20 -2.78 11.61 -8.37
CA CYS A 20 -1.71 10.76 -8.88
C CYS A 20 -1.25 9.80 -7.77
N ALA A 21 -0.86 8.58 -8.15
CA ALA A 21 -0.26 7.60 -7.26
C ALA A 21 1.02 7.03 -7.89
N LEU A 22 2.10 6.97 -7.10
CA LEU A 22 3.42 6.47 -7.51
C LEU A 22 3.80 5.25 -6.68
N PRO A 23 3.25 4.06 -6.96
CA PRO A 23 3.61 2.85 -6.23
C PRO A 23 4.97 2.32 -6.72
N ALA A 24 5.98 2.37 -5.86
CA ALA A 24 7.32 1.84 -6.13
C ALA A 24 7.49 0.44 -5.52
N THR A 25 8.21 -0.44 -6.22
CA THR A 25 8.55 -1.79 -5.73
C THR A 25 9.79 -2.32 -6.44
N THR A 26 10.62 -3.08 -5.72
CA THR A 26 11.70 -3.92 -6.28
C THR A 26 11.26 -5.36 -6.54
N ASN A 27 10.08 -5.75 -6.04
CA ASN A 27 9.52 -7.08 -6.22
C ASN A 27 8.62 -7.13 -7.49
N PRO A 28 8.90 -8.01 -8.47
CA PRO A 28 8.11 -8.13 -9.70
C PRO A 28 6.68 -8.64 -9.49
N ASP A 29 6.41 -9.40 -8.43
CA ASP A 29 5.04 -9.85 -8.10
C ASP A 29 4.19 -8.66 -7.65
N HIS A 30 4.74 -7.83 -6.76
CA HIS A 30 4.09 -6.57 -6.36
C HIS A 30 3.89 -5.62 -7.55
N MET A 31 4.83 -5.60 -8.51
CA MET A 31 4.66 -4.80 -9.75
C MET A 31 3.43 -5.27 -10.53
N SER A 32 3.26 -6.58 -10.68
CA SER A 32 2.09 -7.16 -11.34
C SER A 32 0.79 -6.83 -10.61
N GLU A 33 0.82 -6.80 -9.26
CA GLU A 33 -0.30 -6.36 -8.44
C GLU A 33 -0.62 -4.86 -8.58
N ASN A 34 0.41 -3.99 -8.61
CA ASN A 34 0.29 -2.54 -8.80
C ASN A 34 -0.40 -2.22 -10.13
N ILE A 35 0.09 -2.78 -11.24
CA ILE A 35 -0.53 -2.63 -12.55
C ILE A 35 -1.95 -3.20 -12.55
N GLY A 36 -2.16 -4.28 -11.80
CA GLY A 36 -3.46 -4.86 -11.58
C GLY A 36 -4.48 -3.96 -10.89
N ALA A 37 -4.05 -2.97 -10.10
CA ALA A 37 -4.95 -2.02 -9.45
C ALA A 37 -5.69 -1.12 -10.45
N LEU A 38 -5.14 -0.95 -11.66
CA LEU A 38 -5.74 -0.16 -12.75
C LEU A 38 -6.94 -0.84 -13.43
N ARG A 39 -7.28 -2.07 -13.03
CA ARG A 39 -8.37 -2.87 -13.65
C ARG A 39 -9.54 -3.09 -12.69
N GLY A 40 -10.75 -3.10 -13.24
CA GLY A 40 -11.98 -3.36 -12.49
C GLY A 40 -12.41 -2.17 -11.63
N LEU A 41 -13.45 -2.38 -10.81
CA LEU A 41 -14.03 -1.31 -10.00
C LEU A 41 -13.08 -0.86 -8.87
N LEU A 42 -13.18 0.42 -8.53
CA LEU A 42 -12.63 1.00 -7.31
C LEU A 42 -13.63 0.84 -6.16
N PRO A 43 -13.16 0.71 -4.91
CA PRO A 43 -14.05 0.66 -3.75
C PRO A 43 -14.77 1.99 -3.57
N ASP A 44 -16.08 1.95 -3.36
CA ASP A 44 -16.86 3.10 -2.89
C ASP A 44 -16.56 3.40 -1.41
N ASP A 45 -17.16 4.47 -0.86
CA ASP A 45 -16.90 4.87 0.53
C ASP A 45 -17.28 3.79 1.55
N ALA A 46 -18.36 3.05 1.29
CA ALA A 46 -18.79 1.96 2.15
C ALA A 46 -17.76 0.81 2.16
N MET A 47 -17.26 0.44 0.99
CA MET A 47 -16.21 -0.56 0.85
C MET A 47 -14.89 -0.07 1.45
N ARG A 48 -14.50 1.19 1.23
CA ARG A 48 -13.30 1.78 1.83
C ARG A 48 -13.35 1.74 3.35
N ALA A 49 -14.50 1.99 3.97
CA ALA A 49 -14.68 1.84 5.42
C ALA A 49 -14.59 0.38 5.88
N ARG A 50 -15.10 -0.58 5.11
CA ARG A 50 -14.95 -2.02 5.41
C ARG A 50 -13.49 -2.47 5.33
N MET A 51 -12.74 -1.96 4.35
CA MET A 51 -11.32 -2.25 4.21
C MET A 51 -10.51 -1.73 5.40
N VAL A 52 -10.83 -0.53 5.91
CA VAL A 52 -10.21 0.01 7.15
C VAL A 52 -10.48 -0.92 8.34
N ARG A 53 -11.75 -1.29 8.57
CA ARG A 53 -12.12 -2.22 9.65
C ARG A 53 -11.40 -3.55 9.54
N TYR A 54 -11.20 -4.06 8.33
CA TYR A 54 -10.46 -5.29 8.11
C TYR A 54 -8.97 -5.14 8.47
N VAL A 55 -8.29 -4.08 8.01
CA VAL A 55 -6.86 -3.90 8.31
C VAL A 55 -6.61 -3.64 9.80
N GLU A 56 -7.56 -3.02 10.51
CA GLU A 56 -7.53 -2.87 11.98
C GLU A 56 -7.54 -4.22 12.72
N THR A 57 -7.98 -5.31 12.10
CA THR A 57 -7.92 -6.67 12.70
C THR A 57 -6.56 -7.34 12.54
N ILE A 58 -5.65 -6.77 11.74
CA ILE A 58 -4.34 -7.35 11.50
C ILE A 58 -3.48 -7.15 12.76
N PRO A 59 -2.83 -8.20 13.28
CA PRO A 59 -1.97 -8.08 14.46
C PRO A 59 -0.87 -7.02 14.26
N ASN A 60 -0.70 -6.15 15.26
CA ASN A 60 0.26 -5.04 15.26
C ASN A 60 -0.04 -3.90 14.27
N PHE A 61 -1.24 -3.82 13.70
CA PHE A 61 -1.62 -2.71 12.81
C PHE A 61 -1.54 -1.34 13.52
N GLU A 62 -1.85 -1.31 14.82
CA GLU A 62 -1.76 -0.12 15.66
C GLU A 62 -0.34 0.46 15.75
N ARG A 63 0.68 -0.35 15.45
CA ARG A 63 2.10 0.04 15.49
C ARG A 63 2.66 0.42 14.13
N VAL A 64 1.84 0.48 13.08
CA VAL A 64 2.30 0.71 11.70
C VAL A 64 3.10 2.01 11.56
N ASN A 65 2.76 3.03 12.34
CA ASN A 65 3.46 4.33 12.34
C ASN A 65 4.84 4.29 13.02
N ASP A 66 5.10 3.27 13.83
CA ASP A 66 6.39 3.09 14.53
C ASP A 66 7.35 2.18 13.74
N MET A 67 6.88 1.56 12.66
CA MET A 67 7.67 0.63 11.87
C MET A 67 8.58 1.38 10.89
N PRO A 68 9.80 0.87 10.62
CA PRO A 68 10.63 1.43 9.56
C PRO A 68 9.91 1.28 8.21
N TRP A 69 10.03 2.29 7.35
CA TRP A 69 9.36 2.32 6.04
C TRP A 69 9.71 1.12 5.14
N TYR A 70 10.94 0.62 5.24
CA TYR A 70 11.40 -0.56 4.51
C TYR A 70 12.18 -1.48 5.46
N PRO A 71 11.49 -2.30 6.27
CA PRO A 71 12.14 -3.15 7.27
C PRO A 71 13.06 -4.19 6.61
N GLY A 72 14.33 -4.18 6.98
CA GLY A 72 15.32 -5.16 6.49
C GLY A 72 15.82 -4.92 5.07
N GLU A 73 15.37 -3.86 4.39
CA GLU A 73 15.83 -3.51 3.05
C GLU A 73 16.97 -2.50 3.10
N SER A 74 17.94 -2.66 2.20
CA SER A 74 19.01 -1.69 1.98
C SER A 74 19.10 -1.35 0.50
N PHE A 75 19.03 -0.07 0.17
CA PHE A 75 19.23 0.41 -1.20
C PHE A 75 20.63 1.01 -1.34
N HIS A 76 21.34 0.62 -2.40
CA HIS A 76 22.64 1.19 -2.75
C HIS A 76 22.46 2.27 -3.84
N GLY A 77 23.17 3.40 -3.73
CA GLY A 77 23.14 4.48 -4.73
C GLY A 77 22.40 5.73 -4.29
N LEU A 78 21.60 6.32 -5.19
CA LEU A 78 20.91 7.61 -4.96
C LEU A 78 19.78 7.54 -3.92
N VAL A 79 19.24 6.34 -3.68
CA VAL A 79 18.22 6.12 -2.64
C VAL A 79 18.93 5.74 -1.36
N GLN A 80 18.86 6.63 -0.36
CA GLN A 80 19.39 6.38 0.99
C GLN A 80 18.24 6.42 1.99
N LEU A 81 17.99 5.31 2.67
CA LEU A 81 17.05 5.27 3.79
C LEU A 81 17.76 5.87 5.00
N ARG A 82 17.35 7.08 5.40
CA ARG A 82 17.80 7.67 6.66
C ARG A 82 16.84 7.23 7.75
N THR A 83 17.41 6.62 8.80
CA THR A 83 16.73 6.29 10.05
C THR A 83 16.43 7.55 10.85
#